data_AF-A0A139PLH9-F1
#
_entry.id   AF-A0A139PLH9-F1
#
_cell.length_a   1.000
_cell.length_b   1.000
_cell.length_c   1.000
_cell.angle_alpha   90.00
_cell.angle_beta   90.00
_cell.angle_gamma   90.00
#
_symmetry.space_group_name_H-M   'P 1'
#
loop_
_entity.id
_entity.type
_entity.pdbx_description
1 polymer ?
#
loop_
_entity_poly.entity_id
_entity_poly.type
_entity_poly.pdbx_seq_one_letter_code
_entity_poly.pdbx_strand_id
1 'polypeptide(L)'
;MNDYFKEFKKDLGLVEEKLEILSEWHKSKNHIGATEIAEDCISVISDLWISFYKLSEAYKMQEASHEEFYNKNVENLLGELKKYDDECAEMYNKKPDWLLFNYLNQVISENKLSNDITHETASTWTYLRSLVASDLQKRGLLK
;
A
#
# COMPACT_ATOMS: atom_id res chain seq x y z
N MET A 1 -8.51 -2.49 5.81
CA MET A 1 -7.41 -2.94 6.70
C MET A 1 -7.65 -2.45 8.13
N ASN A 2 -7.89 -1.15 8.36
CA ASN A 2 -8.17 -0.62 9.71
C ASN A 2 -9.36 -1.28 10.43
N ASP A 3 -10.45 -1.60 9.73
CA ASP A 3 -11.61 -2.24 10.37
C ASP A 3 -11.32 -3.68 10.82
N TYR A 4 -10.58 -4.44 10.01
CA TYR A 4 -10.10 -5.77 10.38
C TYR A 4 -9.21 -5.75 11.63
N PHE A 5 -8.30 -4.77 11.74
CA PHE A 5 -7.47 -4.61 12.94
C PHE A 5 -8.29 -4.25 14.19
N LYS A 6 -9.37 -3.48 14.03
CA LYS A 6 -10.27 -3.15 15.15
C LYS A 6 -11.04 -4.36 15.63
N GLU A 7 -11.60 -5.14 14.72
CA GLU A 7 -12.30 -6.39 15.04
C GLU A 7 -11.35 -7.39 15.70
N PHE A 8 -10.18 -7.61 15.11
CA PHE A 8 -9.17 -8.51 15.67
C PHE A 8 -8.72 -8.08 17.08
N LYS A 9 -8.49 -6.78 17.31
CA LYS A 9 -8.13 -6.27 18.65
C LYS A 9 -9.23 -6.53 19.68
N LYS A 10 -10.50 -6.39 19.27
CA LYS A 10 -11.65 -6.68 20.14
C LYS A 10 -11.70 -8.17 20.47
N ASP A 11 -11.56 -9.03 19.48
CA ASP A 11 -11.59 -10.48 19.66
C ASP A 11 -10.43 -10.98 20.52
N LEU A 12 -9.24 -10.40 20.34
CA LEU A 12 -8.08 -10.66 21.18
C LEU A 12 -8.34 -10.34 22.65
N GLY A 13 -8.88 -9.15 22.95
CA GLY A 13 -9.21 -8.76 24.32
C GLY A 13 -10.24 -9.69 24.96
N LEU A 14 -11.22 -10.18 24.19
CA LEU A 14 -12.18 -11.17 24.66
C LEU A 14 -11.53 -12.53 24.98
N VAL A 15 -10.48 -12.92 24.25
CA VAL A 15 -9.72 -14.15 24.52
C VAL A 15 -8.88 -14.00 25.78
N GLU A 16 -8.17 -12.88 25.93
CA GLU A 16 -7.38 -12.56 27.11
C GLU A 16 -8.27 -12.54 28.38
N GLU A 17 -9.42 -11.87 28.33
CA GLU A 17 -10.39 -11.84 29.43
C GLU A 17 -10.87 -13.24 29.84
N LYS A 18 -11.18 -14.10 28.86
CA LYS A 18 -11.63 -15.47 29.13
C LYS A 18 -10.53 -16.34 29.74
N LEU A 19 -9.29 -16.19 29.29
CA LEU A 19 -8.16 -16.92 29.84
C LEU A 19 -7.86 -16.47 31.28
N GLU A 20 -8.03 -15.18 31.57
CA GLU A 20 -7.83 -14.65 32.92
C GLU A 20 -8.90 -15.18 33.89
N ILE A 21 -10.17 -15.20 33.47
CA ILE A 21 -11.26 -15.85 34.23
C ILE A 21 -10.96 -17.33 34.47
N LEU A 22 -10.46 -18.05 33.45
CA LEU A 22 -10.11 -19.46 33.54
C LEU A 22 -8.94 -19.70 34.52
N SER A 23 -7.92 -18.84 34.47
CA SER A 23 -6.78 -18.89 35.38
C SER A 23 -7.22 -18.71 36.84
N GLU A 24 -8.01 -17.66 37.12
CA GLU A 24 -8.58 -17.38 38.44
C GLU A 24 -9.49 -18.53 38.93
N TRP A 25 -10.27 -19.13 38.02
CA TRP A 25 -11.07 -20.31 38.36
C TRP A 25 -10.19 -21.50 38.77
N HIS A 26 -9.14 -21.82 38.00
CA HIS A 26 -8.19 -22.89 38.35
C HIS A 26 -7.47 -22.63 39.67
N LYS A 27 -7.10 -21.37 39.91
CA LYS A 27 -6.45 -20.93 41.15
C LYS A 27 -7.36 -21.11 42.35
N SER A 28 -8.65 -20.78 42.23
CA SER A 28 -9.66 -21.01 43.27
C SER A 28 -9.85 -22.50 43.62
N LYS A 29 -9.50 -23.40 42.69
CA LYS A 29 -9.55 -24.86 42.85
C LYS A 29 -8.20 -25.46 43.26
N ASN A 30 -7.18 -24.63 43.46
CA ASN A 30 -5.82 -25.07 43.76
C ASN A 30 -5.20 -25.96 42.64
N HIS A 31 -5.66 -25.78 41.40
CA HIS A 31 -5.13 -26.48 40.23
C HIS A 31 -3.93 -25.74 39.64
N ILE A 32 -2.80 -25.77 40.36
CA ILE A 32 -1.61 -24.94 40.07
C ILE A 32 -1.14 -25.08 38.62
N GLY A 33 -0.97 -26.32 38.12
CA GLY A 33 -0.51 -26.51 36.74
C GLY A 33 -1.49 -26.01 35.67
N ALA A 34 -2.79 -25.99 35.95
CA ALA A 34 -3.77 -25.45 35.00
C ALA A 34 -3.82 -23.91 35.03
N THR A 35 -3.58 -23.30 36.19
CA THR A 35 -3.36 -21.86 36.34
C THR A 35 -2.13 -21.42 35.55
N GLU A 36 -1.00 -22.09 35.73
CA GLU A 36 0.26 -21.79 35.02
C GLU A 36 0.07 -21.87 33.50
N ILE A 37 -0.59 -22.91 32.98
CA ILE A 37 -0.87 -23.04 31.54
C ILE A 37 -1.73 -21.89 31.02
N ALA A 38 -2.74 -21.45 31.79
CA ALA A 38 -3.60 -20.35 31.39
C ALA A 38 -2.84 -19.01 31.37
N GLU A 39 -2.01 -18.75 32.38
CA GLU A 39 -1.14 -17.58 32.46
C GLU A 39 -0.10 -17.55 31.34
N ASP A 40 0.54 -18.69 31.03
CA ASP A 40 1.47 -18.83 29.92
C ASP A 40 0.79 -18.53 28.57
N CYS A 41 -0.44 -19.03 28.39
CA CYS A 41 -1.23 -18.75 27.19
C CYS A 41 -1.53 -17.25 27.03
N ILE A 42 -1.88 -16.56 28.12
CA ILE A 42 -2.07 -15.10 28.11
C ILE A 42 -0.78 -14.41 27.67
N SER A 43 0.36 -14.75 28.28
CA SER A 43 1.66 -14.15 27.94
C SER A 43 2.01 -14.33 26.47
N VAL A 44 1.89 -15.55 25.94
CA VAL A 44 2.20 -15.86 24.54
C VAL A 44 1.30 -15.09 23.58
N ILE A 45 0.01 -14.98 23.89
CA ILE A 45 -0.96 -14.26 23.06
C ILE A 45 -0.63 -12.76 23.02
N SER A 46 -0.33 -12.15 24.17
CA SER A 46 0.05 -10.73 24.23
C SER A 46 1.36 -10.46 23.47
N ASP A 47 2.36 -11.33 23.57
CA ASP A 47 3.62 -11.21 22.83
C ASP A 47 3.44 -11.35 21.31
N LEU A 48 2.60 -12.30 20.88
CA LEU A 48 2.23 -12.47 19.48
C LEU A 48 1.54 -11.22 18.93
N TRP A 49 0.66 -10.60 19.72
CA TRP A 49 0.00 -9.37 19.32
C TRP A 49 0.96 -8.20 19.15
N ILE A 50 1.89 -8.01 20.09
CA ILE A 50 2.93 -6.97 19.98
C ILE A 50 3.76 -7.18 18.71
N SER A 51 4.14 -8.43 18.43
CA SER A 51 4.92 -8.79 17.24
C SER A 51 4.16 -8.52 15.94
N PHE A 52 2.88 -8.89 15.91
CA PHE A 52 2.00 -8.61 14.76
C PHE A 52 1.78 -7.11 14.55
N TYR A 53 1.60 -6.33 15.62
CA TYR A 53 1.48 -4.88 15.53
C TYR A 53 2.73 -4.26 14.92
N LYS A 54 3.93 -4.64 15.38
CA LYS A 54 5.21 -4.18 14.80
C LYS A 54 5.32 -4.52 13.31
N LEU A 55 4.93 -5.75 12.94
CA LEU A 55 4.90 -6.17 11.53
C LEU A 55 3.94 -5.31 10.70
N SER A 56 2.76 -4.99 11.24
CA SER A 56 1.77 -4.16 10.55
C SER A 56 2.26 -2.73 10.31
N GLU A 57 2.97 -2.14 11.27
CA GLU A 57 3.54 -0.80 11.13
C GLU A 57 4.69 -0.80 10.11
N ALA A 58 5.56 -1.82 10.15
CA ALA A 58 6.60 -1.99 9.14
C ALA A 58 6.01 -2.12 7.73
N TYR A 59 4.91 -2.88 7.58
CA TYR A 59 4.20 -3.03 6.32
C TYR A 59 3.63 -1.69 5.81
N LYS A 60 2.97 -0.91 6.67
CA LYS A 60 2.46 0.43 6.31
C LYS A 60 3.57 1.38 5.88
N MET A 61 4.71 1.38 6.58
CA MET A 61 5.86 2.19 6.21
C MET A 61 6.43 1.78 4.83
N GLN A 62 6.48 0.48 4.57
CA GLN A 62 6.93 -0.04 3.28
C GLN A 62 5.92 0.25 2.15
N GLU A 63 4.61 0.21 2.43
CA GLU A 63 3.56 0.54 1.46
C GLU A 63 3.56 2.04 1.12
N ALA A 64 3.74 2.93 2.12
CA ALA A 64 3.94 4.35 1.88
C ALA A 64 5.20 4.61 1.03
N SER A 65 6.27 3.83 1.23
CA SER A 65 7.47 3.89 0.39
C SER A 65 7.20 3.47 -1.05
N HIS A 66 6.24 2.58 -1.30
CA HIS A 66 5.89 2.15 -2.65
C HIS A 66 5.12 3.21 -3.43
N GLU A 67 4.20 3.97 -2.80
CA GLU A 67 3.54 5.09 -3.47
C GLU A 67 4.54 6.22 -3.79
N GLU A 68 5.43 6.52 -2.86
CA GLU A 68 6.46 7.55 -3.05
C GLU A 68 7.49 7.12 -4.11
N PHE A 69 7.91 5.85 -4.09
CA PHE A 69 8.77 5.25 -5.11
C PHE A 69 8.09 5.23 -6.49
N TYR A 70 6.80 4.90 -6.52
CA TYR A 70 5.99 4.93 -7.73
C TYR A 70 5.89 6.35 -8.31
N ASN A 71 5.56 7.34 -7.50
CA ASN A 71 5.49 8.73 -7.93
C ASN A 71 6.86 9.23 -8.43
N LYS A 72 7.95 8.94 -7.72
CA LYS A 72 9.32 9.26 -8.16
C LYS A 72 9.68 8.61 -9.50
N ASN A 73 9.24 7.39 -9.75
CA ASN A 73 9.49 6.72 -11.03
C ASN A 73 8.70 7.35 -12.18
N VAL A 74 7.44 7.73 -11.95
CA VAL A 74 6.62 8.44 -12.96
C VAL A 74 7.21 9.83 -13.24
N GLU A 75 7.60 10.57 -12.19
CA GLU A 75 8.26 11.87 -12.32
C GLU A 75 9.58 11.78 -13.09
N ASN A 76 10.43 10.78 -12.77
CA ASN A 76 11.66 10.54 -13.50
C ASN A 76 11.41 10.20 -14.96
N LEU A 77 10.47 9.28 -15.25
CA LEU A 77 10.16 8.89 -16.63
C LEU A 77 9.68 10.09 -17.46
N LEU A 78 8.72 10.85 -16.94
CA LEU A 78 8.20 12.03 -17.63
C LEU A 78 9.23 13.16 -17.73
N GLY A 79 10.08 13.30 -16.71
CA GLY A 79 11.18 14.27 -16.67
C GLY A 79 12.26 13.98 -17.71
N GLU A 80 12.71 12.73 -17.80
CA GLU A 80 13.72 12.30 -18.80
C GLU A 80 13.17 12.42 -20.24
N LEU A 81 11.90 12.09 -20.46
CA LEU A 81 11.25 12.27 -21.76
C LEU A 81 11.20 13.74 -22.18
N LYS A 82 10.85 14.64 -21.25
CA LYS A 82 10.86 16.07 -21.50
C LYS A 82 12.27 16.58 -21.79
N LYS A 83 13.25 16.17 -20.99
CA LYS A 83 14.65 16.56 -21.15
C LYS A 83 15.19 16.15 -22.52
N TYR A 84 14.90 14.93 -22.97
CA TYR A 84 15.30 14.47 -24.29
C TYR A 84 14.71 15.32 -25.43
N ASP A 85 13.44 15.69 -25.35
CA ASP A 85 12.80 16.55 -26.36
C ASP A 85 13.35 17.99 -26.33
N ASP A 86 13.64 18.53 -25.14
CA ASP A 86 14.26 19.84 -24.97
C ASP A 86 15.71 19.84 -25.53
N GLU A 87 16.51 18.80 -25.25
CA GLU A 87 17.87 18.64 -25.81
C GLU A 87 17.86 18.51 -27.34
N CYS A 88 16.92 17.75 -27.90
CA CYS A 88 16.75 17.65 -29.35
C CYS A 88 16.36 19.00 -29.97
N ALA A 89 15.48 19.75 -29.31
CA ALA A 89 15.06 21.07 -29.74
C ALA A 89 16.23 22.07 -29.80
N GLU A 90 17.04 22.10 -28.74
CA GLU A 90 18.25 22.93 -28.67
C GLU A 90 19.28 22.52 -29.74
N MET A 91 19.55 21.23 -29.90
CA MET A 91 20.54 20.70 -30.85
C MET A 91 20.17 21.02 -32.31
N TYR A 92 18.88 20.99 -32.65
CA TYR A 92 18.41 21.26 -34.00
C TYR A 92 17.88 22.69 -34.20
N ASN A 93 18.01 23.56 -33.19
CA ASN A 93 17.46 24.93 -33.15
C ASN A 93 15.97 24.97 -33.57
N LYS A 94 15.21 23.98 -33.10
CA LYS A 94 13.78 23.81 -33.35
C LYS A 94 13.02 23.99 -32.03
N LYS A 95 11.72 24.24 -32.11
CA LYS A 95 10.87 24.20 -30.92
C LYS A 95 10.75 22.74 -30.47
N PRO A 96 10.80 22.44 -29.15
CA PRO A 96 10.56 21.07 -28.69
C PRO A 96 9.16 20.65 -29.14
N ASP A 97 9.10 19.56 -29.88
CA ASP A 97 7.88 19.11 -30.58
C ASP A 97 7.03 18.19 -29.70
N TRP A 98 7.56 17.81 -28.53
CA TRP A 98 6.87 17.03 -27.49
C TRP A 98 6.29 15.74 -28.10
N LEU A 99 6.98 15.17 -29.10
CA LEU A 99 6.35 14.34 -30.12
C LEU A 99 5.76 13.08 -29.50
N LEU A 100 6.52 12.44 -28.60
CA LEU A 100 6.06 11.26 -27.88
C LEU A 100 4.87 11.60 -26.97
N PHE A 101 4.91 12.74 -26.29
CA PHE A 101 3.83 13.20 -25.43
C PHE A 101 2.57 13.51 -26.25
N ASN A 102 2.72 14.14 -27.41
CA ASN A 102 1.64 14.45 -28.34
C ASN A 102 1.04 13.17 -28.94
N TYR A 103 1.86 12.20 -29.33
CA TYR A 103 1.39 10.88 -29.76
C TYR A 103 0.66 10.14 -28.64
N LEU A 104 1.19 10.14 -27.42
CA LEU A 104 0.53 9.52 -26.27
C LEU A 104 -0.82 10.17 -26.00
N ASN A 105 -0.86 11.51 -25.91
CA ASN A 105 -2.11 12.24 -25.71
C ASN A 105 -3.12 11.97 -26.83
N GLN A 106 -2.67 11.94 -28.09
CA GLN A 106 -3.51 11.60 -29.24
C GLN A 106 -4.09 10.20 -29.11
N VAL A 107 -3.26 9.18 -28.91
CA VAL A 107 -3.70 7.77 -28.79
C VAL A 107 -4.66 7.60 -27.62
N ILE A 108 -4.37 8.23 -26.47
CA ILE A 108 -5.19 8.17 -25.26
C ILE A 108 -6.57 8.80 -25.49
N SER A 109 -6.59 9.96 -26.17
CA SER A 109 -7.83 10.67 -26.52
C SER A 109 -8.67 9.87 -27.53
N GLU A 110 -8.05 9.42 -28.63
CA GLU A 110 -8.72 8.66 -29.70
C GLU A 110 -9.34 7.35 -29.19
N ASN A 111 -8.69 6.70 -28.22
CA ASN A 111 -9.13 5.42 -27.66
C ASN A 111 -9.88 5.56 -26.33
N LYS A 112 -10.17 6.80 -25.87
CA LYS A 112 -10.89 7.10 -24.62
C LYS A 112 -10.31 6.40 -23.39
N LEU A 113 -8.98 6.41 -23.28
CA LEU A 113 -8.26 5.64 -22.26
C LEU A 113 -8.09 6.39 -20.92
N SER A 114 -8.47 7.67 -20.86
CA SER A 114 -8.26 8.56 -19.71
C SER A 114 -9.50 8.77 -18.83
N ASN A 115 -10.52 7.90 -18.89
CA ASN A 115 -11.77 8.05 -18.14
C ASN A 115 -12.41 9.44 -18.34
N ASP A 116 -12.59 9.84 -19.61
CA ASP A 116 -13.21 11.09 -20.02
C ASP A 116 -12.48 12.39 -19.60
N ILE A 117 -11.24 12.30 -19.11
CA ILE A 117 -10.39 13.47 -18.86
C ILE A 117 -9.91 14.06 -20.18
N THR A 118 -10.24 15.33 -20.42
CA THR A 118 -9.96 16.06 -21.67
C THR A 118 -8.73 16.95 -21.61
N HIS A 119 -8.20 17.26 -20.43
CA HIS A 119 -6.98 18.05 -20.28
C HIS A 119 -5.75 17.20 -20.61
N GLU A 120 -4.97 17.57 -21.63
CA GLU A 120 -3.95 16.72 -22.27
C GLU A 120 -2.92 16.12 -21.29
N THR A 121 -2.37 16.95 -20.40
CA THR A 121 -1.40 16.51 -19.40
C THR A 121 -2.02 15.64 -18.31
N ALA A 122 -3.29 15.90 -17.99
CA ALA A 122 -4.01 15.13 -16.98
C ALA A 122 -4.53 13.81 -17.57
N SER A 123 -4.84 13.76 -18.86
CA SER A 123 -5.30 12.56 -19.56
C SER A 123 -4.16 11.55 -19.64
N THR A 124 -2.97 12.01 -20.07
CA THR A 124 -1.78 11.18 -20.25
C THR A 124 -1.28 10.65 -18.91
N TRP A 125 -1.19 11.52 -17.90
CA TRP A 125 -0.80 11.11 -16.56
C TRP A 125 -1.79 10.13 -15.93
N THR A 126 -3.10 10.39 -16.05
CA THR A 126 -4.13 9.48 -15.49
C THR A 126 -4.09 8.11 -16.13
N TYR A 127 -3.91 8.04 -17.44
CA TYR A 127 -3.83 6.76 -18.15
C TYR A 127 -2.57 5.97 -17.79
N LEU A 128 -1.39 6.60 -17.79
CA LEU A 128 -0.17 5.93 -17.39
C LEU A 128 -0.27 5.44 -15.93
N ARG A 129 -0.89 6.24 -15.07
CA ARG A 129 -1.16 5.85 -13.68
C ARG A 129 -2.10 4.67 -13.56
N SER A 130 -3.14 4.61 -14.39
CA SER A 130 -4.09 3.49 -14.36
C SER A 130 -3.45 2.18 -14.83
N LEU A 131 -2.55 2.23 -15.82
CA LEU A 131 -1.80 1.05 -16.29
C LEU A 131 -0.94 0.46 -15.18
N VAL A 132 -0.21 1.30 -14.44
CA VAL A 132 0.64 0.81 -13.36
C VAL A 132 -0.19 0.34 -12.17
N ALA A 133 -1.25 1.07 -11.79
CA ALA A 133 -2.17 0.60 -10.76
C ALA A 133 -2.78 -0.78 -11.12
N SER A 134 -3.14 -0.98 -12.39
CA SER A 134 -3.66 -2.26 -12.89
C SER A 134 -2.63 -3.39 -12.81
N ASP A 135 -1.37 -3.14 -13.18
CA ASP A 135 -0.28 -4.12 -13.05
C ASP A 135 -0.04 -4.49 -11.58
N LEU A 136 -0.02 -3.50 -10.68
CA LEU A 136 0.14 -3.72 -9.25
C LEU A 136 -1.04 -4.52 -8.65
N GLN A 137 -2.28 -4.23 -9.05
CA GLN A 137 -3.46 -5.02 -8.67
C GLN A 137 -3.37 -6.46 -9.15
N LYS A 138 -2.97 -6.69 -10.42
CA LYS A 138 -2.77 -8.05 -10.97
C LYS A 138 -1.72 -8.85 -10.19
N ARG A 139 -0.70 -8.17 -9.66
CA ARG A 139 0.35 -8.78 -8.81
C ARG A 139 -0.06 -8.91 -7.34
N GLY A 140 -1.24 -8.43 -6.95
CA GLY A 140 -1.71 -8.44 -5.57
C GLY A 140 -1.00 -7.45 -4.64
N LEU A 141 -0.32 -6.44 -5.22
CA LEU A 141 0.48 -5.44 -4.49
C LEU A 141 -0.29 -4.14 -4.22
N LEU A 142 -1.42 -3.93 -4.90
CA LEU A 142 -2.34 -2.83 -4.68
C LEU A 142 -3.75 -3.43 -4.57
N LYS A 143 -4.54 -3.02 -3.57
CA LYS A 143 -5.91 -3.51 -3.36
C LYS A 143 -6.95 -2.62 -4.04
#